data_AF-A0A418GKL1-F1
#
_entry.id   AF-A0A418GKL1-F1
#
_cell.length_a   1.000
_cell.length_b   1.000
_cell.length_c   1.000
_cell.angle_alpha   90.00
_cell.angle_beta   90.00
_cell.angle_gamma   90.00
#
_symmetry.space_group_name_H-M   'P 1'
#
loop_
_entity.id
_entity.type
_entity.pdbx_description
1 polymer ?
#
loop_
_entity_poly.entity_id
_entity_poly.type
_entity_poly.pdbx_seq_one_letter_code
_entity_poly.pdbx_strand_id
1 'polypeptide(L)'
;DGKPLPLSNEQMKQIEALTREAMGFSEKRGDSLNVVNSPFNSSDESGGALPFWQQQVFIDQLLAAGRWLLVLLVAWLLWRKAVRPQLTRRAEAVKTVQQQAQAREEVEDAVEVRLSKDEQLQQRRANQRLGAEVMS
;
A
#
# COMPACT_ATOMS: atom_id res chain seq x y z
N ASP A 1 -9.78 0.58 42.31
CA ASP A 1 -11.03 1.06 42.93
C ASP A 1 -10.85 2.49 43.43
N GLY A 2 -11.29 3.48 42.65
CA GLY A 2 -10.98 4.90 42.88
C GLY A 2 -12.20 5.81 42.76
N LYS A 3 -13.39 5.32 43.16
CA LYS A 3 -14.61 6.14 43.14
C LYS A 3 -14.72 6.85 44.50
N PRO A 4 -14.72 8.20 44.56
CA PRO A 4 -14.94 8.89 45.82
C PRO A 4 -16.35 8.57 46.31
N LEU A 5 -16.44 7.83 47.43
CA LEU A 5 -17.72 7.60 48.09
C LEU A 5 -18.20 8.94 48.68
N PRO A 6 -19.45 9.34 48.45
CA PRO A 6 -20.00 10.54 49.08
C PRO A 6 -19.99 10.35 50.60
N LEU A 7 -19.55 11.37 51.35
CA LEU A 7 -19.61 11.36 52.81
C LEU A 7 -21.07 11.18 53.24
N SER A 8 -21.29 10.34 54.26
CA SER A 8 -22.61 10.17 54.84
C SER A 8 -23.10 11.45 55.52
N ASN A 9 -24.42 11.63 55.60
CA ASN A 9 -25.02 12.81 56.22
C ASN A 9 -24.56 13.03 57.67
N GLU A 10 -24.30 11.94 58.41
CA GLU A 10 -23.80 12.00 59.79
C GLU A 10 -22.38 12.57 59.86
N GLN A 11 -21.51 12.18 58.93
CA GLN A 11 -20.13 12.68 58.85
C GLN A 11 -20.10 14.16 58.48
N MET A 12 -20.98 14.61 57.56
CA MET A 12 -21.08 16.03 57.24
C MET A 12 -21.52 16.86 58.46
N LYS A 13 -22.50 16.36 59.22
CA LYS A 13 -22.98 17.02 60.46
C LYS A 13 -21.90 17.10 61.55
N GLN A 14 -21.05 16.07 61.67
CA GLN A 14 -19.95 16.07 62.63
C GLN A 14 -18.86 17.07 62.25
N ILE A 15 -18.51 17.16 60.96
CA ILE A 15 -17.56 18.16 60.44
C ILE A 15 -18.09 19.58 60.66
N GLU A 16 -19.38 19.80 60.39
CA GLU A 16 -20.05 21.08 60.62
C GLU A 16 -19.99 21.49 62.10
N ALA A 17 -20.28 20.57 63.02
CA ALA A 17 -20.24 20.82 64.46
C ALA A 17 -18.83 21.17 64.96
N LEU A 18 -17.80 20.42 64.53
CA LEU A 18 -16.41 20.68 64.90
C LEU A 18 -15.90 22.02 64.35
N THR A 19 -16.29 22.38 63.13
CA THR A 19 -15.91 23.66 62.51
C THR A 19 -16.61 24.83 63.20
N ARG A 20 -17.89 24.66 63.58
CA ARG A 20 -18.68 25.63 64.34
C ARG A 20 -18.04 25.96 65.68
N GLU A 21 -17.59 24.94 66.40
CA GLU A 21 -16.94 25.06 67.71
C GLU A 21 -15.55 25.68 67.60
N ALA A 22 -14.73 25.25 66.64
CA ALA A 22 -13.38 25.78 66.42
C ALA A 22 -13.35 27.26 66.01
N MET A 23 -14.40 27.74 65.32
CA MET A 23 -14.51 29.13 64.85
C MET A 23 -15.29 30.06 65.80
N GLY A 24 -15.90 29.54 66.86
CA GLY A 24 -16.73 30.36 67.77
C GLY A 24 -18.00 30.92 67.11
N PHE A 25 -18.61 30.13 66.23
CA PHE A 25 -19.85 30.49 65.52
C PHE A 25 -20.98 30.76 66.51
N SER A 26 -21.70 31.86 66.32
CA SER A 26 -22.86 32.25 67.14
C SER A 26 -24.03 32.63 66.25
N GLU A 27 -25.08 31.83 66.29
CA GLU A 27 -26.31 32.02 65.50
C GLU A 27 -27.01 33.35 65.83
N LYS A 28 -26.81 33.87 67.05
CA LYS A 28 -27.32 35.18 67.49
C LYS A 28 -26.67 36.38 66.79
N ARG A 29 -25.51 36.20 66.14
CA ARG A 29 -24.85 37.24 65.31
C ARG A 29 -25.22 37.15 63.82
N GLY A 30 -25.96 36.12 63.41
CA GLY A 30 -26.37 35.96 62.01
C GLY A 30 -25.34 35.31 61.09
N ASP A 31 -24.35 34.58 61.63
CA ASP A 31 -23.39 33.85 60.80
C ASP A 31 -24.08 32.64 60.13
N SER A 32 -23.80 32.38 58.85
CA SER A 32 -24.27 31.19 58.12
C SER A 32 -23.09 30.36 57.62
N LEU A 33 -23.20 29.04 57.74
CA LEU A 33 -22.17 28.07 57.33
C LEU A 33 -22.83 27.04 56.40
N ASN A 34 -22.30 26.89 55.19
CA ASN A 34 -22.76 25.89 54.23
C ASN A 34 -21.59 24.98 53.83
N VAL A 35 -21.67 23.70 54.17
CA VAL A 35 -20.65 22.70 53.84
C VAL A 35 -21.16 21.86 52.67
N VAL A 36 -20.48 21.95 51.52
CA VAL A 36 -20.78 21.12 50.35
C VAL A 36 -19.61 20.21 50.04
N ASN A 37 -19.89 18.93 49.85
CA ASN A 37 -18.91 17.93 49.44
C ASN A 37 -18.74 17.97 47.92
N SER A 38 -17.90 18.88 47.46
CA SER A 38 -17.51 18.97 46.05
C SER A 38 -16.11 18.39 45.86
N PRO A 39 -15.91 17.46 44.92
CA PRO A 39 -14.58 16.92 44.64
C PRO A 39 -13.66 18.02 44.12
N PHE A 40 -12.47 18.15 44.72
CA PHE A 40 -11.46 19.16 44.36
C PHE A 40 -10.84 18.97 42.97
N ASN A 41 -10.95 17.76 42.41
CA ASN A 41 -10.67 17.49 41.01
C ASN A 41 -11.98 17.17 40.32
N SER A 42 -12.37 17.99 39.33
CA SER A 42 -13.19 17.52 38.24
C SER A 42 -12.39 16.42 37.56
N SER A 43 -12.72 15.16 37.86
CA SER A 43 -12.27 14.04 37.05
C SER A 43 -12.96 14.19 35.70
N ASP A 44 -12.42 15.07 34.85
CA ASP A 44 -12.41 14.81 33.44
C ASP A 44 -11.66 13.48 33.32
N GLU A 45 -12.38 12.35 33.33
CA GLU A 45 -11.83 11.06 32.89
C GLU A 45 -11.30 11.14 31.45
N SER A 46 -11.58 12.24 30.75
CA SER A 46 -11.03 12.67 29.47
C SER A 46 -9.72 13.48 29.56
N GLY A 47 -9.25 13.81 30.77
CA GLY A 47 -8.04 14.59 31.01
C GLY A 47 -6.77 13.74 30.90
N GLY A 48 -6.22 13.60 29.68
CA GLY A 48 -4.79 13.31 29.52
C GLY A 48 -4.40 12.11 28.68
N ALA A 49 -5.32 11.45 27.97
CA ALA A 49 -4.90 10.52 26.93
C ALA A 49 -4.44 11.34 25.71
N LEU A 50 -3.14 11.30 25.39
CA LEU A 50 -2.62 11.93 24.18
C LEU A 50 -3.46 11.47 22.96
N PRO A 51 -3.86 12.41 22.06
CA PRO A 51 -4.50 12.07 20.80
C PRO A 51 -3.79 10.92 20.09
N PHE A 52 -4.54 10.02 19.44
CA PHE A 52 -3.97 8.79 18.85
C PHE A 52 -2.79 9.04 17.89
N TRP A 53 -2.76 10.18 17.19
CA TRP A 53 -1.69 10.58 16.28
C TRP A 53 -0.42 11.09 16.99
N GLN A 54 -0.54 11.53 18.25
CA GLN A 54 0.56 11.97 19.11
C GLN A 54 1.08 10.84 20.01
N GLN A 55 0.45 9.66 19.97
CA GLN A 55 0.95 8.50 20.70
C GLN A 55 2.26 8.03 20.10
N GLN A 56 3.25 7.78 20.97
CA GLN A 56 4.57 7.29 20.55
C GLN A 56 4.47 6.03 19.68
N VAL A 57 3.57 5.09 20.03
CA VAL A 57 3.34 3.86 19.28
C VAL A 57 2.89 4.08 17.83
N PHE A 58 2.17 5.18 17.56
CA PHE A 58 1.73 5.54 16.21
C PHE A 58 2.91 6.07 15.40
N ILE A 59 3.73 6.95 15.99
CA ILE A 59 4.92 7.51 15.35
C ILE A 59 5.94 6.39 15.05
N ASP A 60 6.16 5.49 15.99
CA ASP A 60 7.08 4.36 15.81
C ASP A 60 6.62 3.43 14.66
N GLN A 61 5.32 3.12 14.59
CA GLN A 61 4.76 2.37 13.47
C GLN A 61 4.86 3.13 12.14
N LEU A 62 4.62 4.44 12.14
CA LEU A 62 4.73 5.27 10.95
C LEU A 62 6.18 5.29 10.43
N LEU A 63 7.16 5.43 11.31
CA LEU A 63 8.58 5.37 10.96
C LEU A 63 8.98 3.98 10.46
N ALA A 64 8.51 2.92 11.11
CA ALA A 64 8.75 1.54 10.67
C ALA A 64 8.16 1.28 9.27
N ALA A 65 6.89 1.67 9.05
CA ALA A 65 6.22 1.58 7.76
C ALA A 65 6.93 2.44 6.70
N GLY A 66 7.35 3.64 7.06
CA GLY A 66 8.11 4.54 6.19
C GLY A 66 9.43 3.93 5.72
N ARG A 67 10.12 3.15 6.56
CA ARG A 67 11.36 2.48 6.18
C ARG A 67 11.13 1.39 5.12
N TRP A 68 10.07 0.59 5.27
CA TRP A 68 9.66 -0.38 4.26
C TRP A 68 9.15 0.27 2.98
N LEU A 69 8.40 1.37 3.10
CA LEU A 69 7.95 2.17 1.96
C LEU A 69 9.14 2.69 1.14
N LEU A 70 10.19 3.18 1.80
CA LEU A 70 11.42 3.61 1.14
C LEU A 70 12.10 2.46 0.40
N VAL A 71 12.22 1.29 1.02
CA VAL A 71 12.80 0.10 0.38
C VAL A 71 11.98 -0.31 -0.85
N LEU A 72 10.66 -0.33 -0.75
CA LEU A 72 9.76 -0.61 -1.88
C LEU A 72 9.90 0.44 -2.98
N LEU A 73 10.01 1.72 -2.63
CA LEU A 73 10.17 2.81 -3.60
C LEU A 73 11.51 2.70 -4.34
N VAL A 74 12.60 2.38 -3.63
CA VAL A 74 13.90 2.12 -4.24
C VAL A 74 13.85 0.87 -5.11
N ALA A 75 13.29 -0.24 -4.63
CA ALA A 75 13.13 -1.46 -5.40
C ALA A 75 12.28 -1.23 -6.66
N TRP A 76 11.20 -0.46 -6.55
CA TRP A 76 10.36 -0.06 -7.67
C TRP A 76 11.10 0.84 -8.66
N LEU A 77 11.90 1.79 -8.18
CA LEU A 77 12.73 2.66 -9.01
C LEU A 77 13.77 1.85 -9.79
N LEU A 78 14.46 0.92 -9.12
CA LEU A 78 15.42 0.01 -9.73
C LEU A 78 14.74 -0.94 -10.72
N TRP A 79 13.57 -1.48 -10.39
CA TRP A 79 12.79 -2.31 -11.30
C TRP A 79 12.38 -1.52 -12.55
N ARG A 80 11.88 -0.30 -12.38
CA ARG A 80 11.50 0.59 -13.48
C ARG A 80 12.69 0.98 -14.37
N LYS A 81 13.86 1.22 -13.76
CA LYS A 81 15.05 1.72 -14.47
C LYS A 81 15.97 0.62 -15.01
N ALA A 82 16.03 -0.55 -14.38
CA ALA A 82 16.92 -1.64 -14.78
C ALA A 82 16.14 -2.82 -15.38
N VAL A 83 15.10 -3.31 -14.69
CA VAL A 83 14.37 -4.52 -15.13
C VAL A 83 13.55 -4.23 -16.38
N ARG A 84 12.77 -3.13 -16.41
CA ARG A 84 11.95 -2.78 -17.57
C ARG A 84 12.77 -2.66 -18.88
N PRO A 85 13.87 -1.88 -18.97
CA PRO A 85 14.63 -1.78 -20.21
C PRO A 85 15.38 -3.07 -20.56
N GLN A 86 15.80 -3.88 -19.57
CA GLN A 86 16.42 -5.19 -19.85
C GLN A 86 15.41 -6.15 -20.49
N LEU A 87 14.17 -6.19 -20.00
CA LEU A 87 13.11 -7.00 -20.62
C LEU A 87 12.77 -6.50 -22.02
N THR A 88 12.64 -5.18 -22.22
CA THR A 88 12.37 -4.61 -23.55
C THR A 88 13.50 -4.93 -24.52
N ARG A 89 14.77 -4.77 -24.13
CA ARG A 89 15.93 -5.11 -24.97
C ARG A 89 15.97 -6.59 -25.34
N ARG A 90 15.67 -7.49 -24.40
CA ARG A 90 15.59 -8.93 -24.68
C ARG A 90 14.41 -9.27 -25.59
N ALA A 91 13.26 -8.64 -25.39
CA ALA A 91 12.09 -8.82 -26.24
C ALA A 91 12.34 -8.31 -27.67
N GLU A 92 13.05 -7.19 -27.83
CA GLU A 92 13.47 -6.67 -29.14
C GLU A 92 14.47 -7.62 -29.82
N ALA A 93 15.47 -8.12 -29.09
CA ALA A 93 16.43 -9.09 -29.64
C ALA A 93 15.78 -10.41 -30.08
N VAL A 94 14.78 -10.90 -29.33
CA VAL A 94 14.02 -12.09 -29.73
C VAL A 94 13.17 -11.78 -30.96
N LYS A 95 12.51 -10.62 -31.02
CA LYS A 95 11.75 -10.19 -32.20
C LYS A 95 12.61 -10.06 -33.45
N THR A 96 13.81 -9.49 -33.36
CA THR A 96 14.69 -9.33 -34.53
C THR A 96 15.17 -10.67 -35.05
N VAL A 97 15.52 -11.62 -34.16
CA VAL A 97 15.88 -12.99 -34.55
C VAL A 97 14.69 -13.71 -35.19
N GLN A 98 13.48 -13.58 -34.63
CA GLN A 98 12.27 -14.15 -35.23
C GLN A 98 11.95 -13.55 -36.61
N GLN A 99 12.08 -12.23 -36.77
CA GLN A 99 11.88 -11.58 -38.06
C GLN A 99 12.92 -12.01 -39.09
N GLN A 100 14.18 -12.18 -38.68
CA GLN A 100 15.21 -12.71 -39.57
C GLN A 100 14.97 -14.18 -39.94
N ALA A 101 14.49 -15.00 -39.00
CA ALA A 101 14.12 -16.39 -39.27
C ALA A 101 12.94 -16.45 -40.26
N GLN A 102 11.88 -15.66 -40.03
CA GLN A 102 10.74 -15.57 -40.92
C GLN A 102 11.12 -15.03 -42.30
N ALA A 103 11.97 -14.01 -42.38
CA ALA A 103 12.45 -13.48 -43.66
C ALA A 103 13.33 -14.49 -44.41
N ARG A 104 14.13 -15.30 -43.69
CA ARG A 104 14.89 -16.40 -44.32
C ARG A 104 13.97 -17.49 -44.83
N GLU A 105 12.97 -17.88 -44.04
CA GLU A 105 11.98 -18.89 -44.40
C GLU A 105 11.17 -18.43 -45.62
N GLU A 106 10.74 -17.17 -45.68
CA GLU A 106 10.03 -16.59 -46.84
C GLU A 106 10.91 -16.53 -48.10
N VAL A 107 12.22 -16.25 -47.95
CA VAL A 107 13.16 -16.28 -49.07
C VAL A 107 13.41 -17.72 -49.54
N GLU A 108 13.57 -18.68 -48.61
CA GLU A 108 13.72 -20.10 -48.94
C GLU A 108 12.48 -20.64 -49.66
N ASP A 109 11.28 -20.33 -49.16
CA ASP A 109 10.00 -20.73 -49.75
C ASP A 109 9.81 -20.07 -51.13
N ALA A 110 10.16 -18.78 -51.28
CA ALA A 110 10.14 -18.10 -52.57
C ALA A 110 11.15 -18.67 -53.59
N VAL A 111 12.32 -19.11 -53.13
CA VAL A 111 13.33 -19.78 -53.98
C VAL A 111 12.85 -21.17 -54.38
N GLU A 112 12.26 -21.93 -53.46
CA GLU A 112 11.70 -23.26 -53.73
C GLU A 112 10.56 -23.18 -54.75
N VAL A 113 9.63 -22.23 -54.59
CA VAL A 113 8.54 -22.00 -55.55
C VAL A 113 9.08 -21.61 -56.93
N ARG A 114 10.13 -20.78 -56.99
CA ARG A 114 10.77 -20.42 -58.28
C ARG A 114 11.44 -21.63 -58.93
N LEU A 115 12.19 -22.42 -58.16
CA LEU A 115 12.87 -23.61 -58.67
C LEU A 115 11.86 -24.65 -59.19
N SER A 116 10.80 -24.93 -58.42
CA SER A 116 9.70 -25.82 -58.81
C SER A 116 9.02 -25.35 -60.11
N LYS A 117 8.80 -24.04 -60.25
CA LYS A 117 8.20 -23.46 -61.46
C LYS A 117 9.12 -23.57 -62.68
N ASP A 118 10.42 -23.38 -62.51
CA ASP A 118 11.40 -23.55 -63.58
C ASP A 118 11.54 -25.03 -64.01
N GLU A 119 11.52 -25.98 -63.07
CA GLU A 119 11.51 -27.42 -63.38
C GLU A 119 10.26 -27.84 -64.17
N GLN A 120 9.06 -27.37 -63.78
CA GLN A 120 7.84 -27.65 -64.54
C GLN A 120 7.91 -27.12 -65.98
N LEU A 121 8.49 -25.94 -66.17
CA LEU A 121 8.71 -25.37 -67.51
C LEU A 121 9.69 -26.21 -68.33
N GLN A 122 10.76 -26.71 -67.71
CA GLN A 122 11.72 -27.60 -68.38
C GLN A 122 11.08 -28.93 -68.78
N GLN A 123 10.29 -29.56 -67.90
CA GLN A 123 9.56 -30.79 -68.21
C GLN A 123 8.58 -30.58 -69.38
N ARG A 124 7.83 -29.47 -69.39
CA ARG A 124 6.94 -29.13 -70.51
C ARG A 124 7.70 -28.96 -71.82
N ARG A 125 8.84 -28.25 -71.80
CA ARG A 125 9.68 -28.05 -72.98
C ARG A 125 10.33 -29.35 -73.47
N ALA A 126 10.77 -30.20 -72.55
CA ALA A 126 11.34 -31.52 -72.87
C ALA A 126 10.28 -32.41 -73.54
N ASN A 127 9.07 -32.47 -72.98
CA ASN A 127 7.97 -33.23 -73.58
C ASN A 127 7.56 -32.69 -74.95
N GLN A 128 7.61 -31.38 -75.18
CA GLN A 128 7.35 -30.79 -76.49
C GLN A 128 8.39 -31.18 -77.55
N ARG A 129 9.67 -31.34 -77.16
CA ARG A 129 10.74 -31.77 -78.08
C ARG A 129 10.59 -33.24 -78.46
N LEU A 130 10.34 -34.10 -77.48
CA LEU A 130 10.11 -35.53 -77.73
C LEU A 130 8.89 -35.76 -78.63
N GLY A 131 7.82 -34.95 -78.49
CA GLY A 131 6.66 -35.01 -79.37
C GLY A 131 6.96 -34.59 -80.82
N ALA A 132 7.89 -33.67 -81.04
CA ALA A 132 8.28 -33.22 -82.37
C ALA A 132 9.13 -34.25 -83.13
N GLU A 133 9.89 -35.08 -82.42
CA GLU A 133 10.74 -36.13 -83.01
C GLU A 133 9.95 -37.38 -83.43
N VAL A 134 8.76 -37.61 -82.87
CA VAL A 134 7.89 -38.77 -83.19
C VAL A 134 6.97 -38.51 -84.39
N MET A 135 6.84 -37.26 -84.83
CA MET A 135 5.97 -36.87 -85.96
C MET A 135 6.71 -36.54 -87.26
N SER A 136 8.04 -36.69 -87.30
CA SER A 136 8.84 -36.59 -88.52
C SER A 136 9.33 -37.97 -88.97
#